data_AF-A0A7X8HFS3-F1
#
_entry.id   AF-A0A7X8HFS3-F1
#
_cell.length_a   1.000
_cell.length_b   1.000
_cell.length_c   1.000
_cell.angle_alpha   90.00
_cell.angle_beta   90.00
_cell.angle_gamma   90.00
#
_symmetry.space_group_name_H-M   'P 1'
#
loop_
_entity.id
_entity.type
_entity.pdbx_description
1 polymer ?
#
loop_
_entity_poly.entity_id
_entity_poly.type
_entity_poly.pdbx_seq_one_letter_code
_entity_poly.pdbx_strand_id
1 'polypeptide(L)'
;MTKEQELMEYLHEKVFDPILNSPTASSQIKSGVNLTIGRMNRLSAEKMVQYFWSALATDNAIRFSKKMKNEGLKRFEDVMEEFRDKFNDEWLRS
;
A
#
# COMPACT_ATOMS: atom_id res chain seq x y z
N MET A 1 -7.24 9.11 16.57
CA MET A 1 -6.73 8.42 15.38
C MET A 1 -6.34 7.02 15.81
N THR A 2 -6.90 5.98 15.19
CA THR A 2 -6.47 4.60 15.45
C THR A 2 -5.20 4.30 14.64
N LYS A 3 -4.48 3.24 15.00
CA LYS A 3 -3.31 2.77 14.25
C LYS A 3 -3.66 2.42 12.79
N GLU A 4 -4.84 1.82 12.58
CA GLU A 4 -5.37 1.53 11.25
C GLU A 4 -5.57 2.81 10.44
N GLN A 5 -6.12 3.86 11.05
CA GLN A 5 -6.31 5.15 10.39
C GLN A 5 -4.96 5.78 10.03
N GLU A 6 -4.01 5.80 10.96
CA GLU A 6 -2.67 6.37 10.72
C GLU A 6 -1.95 5.66 9.55
N LEU A 7 -1.99 4.32 9.53
CA LEU A 7 -1.37 3.53 8.48
C LEU A 7 -2.06 3.74 7.12
N MET A 8 -3.40 3.75 7.11
CA MET A 8 -4.16 3.99 5.89
C MET A 8 -3.94 5.40 5.34
N GLU A 9 -3.90 6.43 6.19
CA GLU A 9 -3.60 7.81 5.80
C GLU A 9 -2.21 7.90 5.15
N TYR A 10 -1.20 7.26 5.75
CA TYR A 10 0.13 7.18 5.16
C TYR A 10 0.12 6.52 3.78
N LEU A 11 -0.54 5.37 3.63
CA LEU A 11 -0.59 4.67 2.34
C LEU A 11 -1.38 5.46 1.29
N HIS A 12 -2.42 6.18 1.69
CA HIS A 12 -3.13 7.12 0.83
C HIS A 12 -2.19 8.21 0.30
N GLU A 13 -1.50 8.90 1.19
CA GLU A 13 -0.59 9.99 0.83
C GLU A 13 0.55 9.51 -0.07
N LYS A 14 1.22 8.41 0.32
CA LYS A 14 2.47 7.99 -0.32
C LYS A 14 2.29 7.11 -1.56
N VAL A 15 1.17 6.38 -1.64
CA VAL A 15 0.99 5.35 -2.68
C VAL A 15 -0.36 5.49 -3.38
N PHE A 16 -1.48 5.35 -2.66
CA PHE A 16 -2.77 5.15 -3.29
C PHE A 16 -3.27 6.40 -4.04
N ASP A 17 -3.26 7.56 -3.41
CA ASP A 17 -3.79 8.79 -4.02
C ASP A 17 -2.93 9.25 -5.22
N PRO A 18 -1.59 9.17 -5.19
CA PRO A 18 -0.77 9.38 -6.39
C PRO A 18 -1.20 8.53 -7.59
N ILE A 19 -1.64 7.29 -7.36
CA ILE A 19 -2.12 6.39 -8.42
C ILE A 19 -3.55 6.74 -8.83
N LEU A 20 -4.45 6.93 -7.87
CA LEU A 20 -5.87 7.18 -8.13
C LEU A 20 -6.10 8.52 -8.83
N ASN A 21 -5.31 9.53 -8.48
CA ASN A 21 -5.38 10.87 -9.07
C ASN A 21 -4.55 11.00 -10.35
N SER A 22 -3.71 10.01 -10.70
CA SER A 22 -2.94 10.04 -11.93
C SER A 22 -3.86 10.06 -13.16
N PRO A 23 -3.69 11.02 -14.09
CA PRO A 23 -4.46 11.06 -15.33
C PRO A 23 -4.07 9.96 -16.31
N THR A 24 -2.88 9.35 -16.14
CA THR A 24 -2.33 8.34 -17.04
C THR A 24 -2.52 6.92 -16.52
N ALA A 25 -2.80 6.74 -15.22
CA ALA A 25 -3.00 5.42 -14.64
C ALA A 25 -4.22 4.72 -15.24
N SER A 26 -4.02 3.49 -15.72
CA SER A 26 -5.09 2.69 -16.31
C SER A 26 -6.24 2.39 -15.32
N SER A 27 -7.46 2.25 -15.83
CA SER A 27 -8.64 1.91 -15.03
C SER A 27 -8.47 0.57 -14.29
N GLN A 28 -7.74 -0.38 -14.90
CA GLN A 28 -7.39 -1.66 -14.28
C GLN A 28 -6.50 -1.47 -13.04
N ILE A 29 -5.49 -0.59 -13.11
CA ILE A 29 -4.64 -0.30 -11.95
C ILE A 29 -5.44 0.39 -10.85
N LYS A 30 -6.24 1.41 -11.19
CA LYS A 30 -7.10 2.11 -10.21
C LYS A 30 -8.08 1.15 -9.53
N SER A 31 -8.65 0.21 -10.28
CA SER A 31 -9.51 -0.84 -9.71
C SER A 31 -8.74 -1.74 -8.74
N GLY A 32 -7.53 -2.19 -9.12
CA GLY A 32 -6.66 -2.97 -8.25
C GLY A 32 -6.30 -2.26 -6.93
N VAL A 33 -5.97 -0.97 -7.01
CA VAL A 33 -5.69 -0.13 -5.82
C VAL A 33 -6.92 -0.01 -4.92
N ASN A 34 -8.10 0.28 -5.48
CA ASN A 34 -9.34 0.34 -4.70
C ASN A 34 -9.68 -0.99 -4.01
N LEU A 35 -9.40 -2.13 -4.66
CA LEU A 35 -9.55 -3.44 -4.02
C LEU A 35 -8.59 -3.62 -2.84
N THR A 36 -7.33 -3.17 -2.97
CA THR A 36 -6.35 -3.18 -1.88
C THR A 36 -6.81 -2.32 -0.71
N ILE A 37 -7.25 -1.08 -0.97
CA ILE A 37 -7.81 -0.17 0.06
C ILE A 37 -8.97 -0.86 0.79
N GLY A 38 -9.94 -1.41 0.04
CA GLY A 38 -11.11 -2.08 0.62
C GLY A 38 -10.76 -3.32 1.45
N ARG A 39 -9.69 -4.05 1.08
CA ARG A 39 -9.16 -5.16 1.88
C ARG A 39 -8.50 -4.67 3.15
N MET A 40 -7.58 -3.70 3.05
CA MET A 40 -6.84 -3.19 4.21
C MET A 40 -7.77 -2.55 5.24
N ASN A 41 -8.79 -1.80 4.82
CA ASN A 41 -9.78 -1.19 5.72
C ASN A 41 -10.57 -2.19 6.61
N ARG A 42 -10.48 -3.50 6.35
CA ARG A 42 -11.13 -4.55 7.14
C ARG A 42 -10.16 -5.30 8.06
N LEU A 43 -8.89 -4.93 8.05
CA LEU A 43 -7.82 -5.56 8.80
C LEU A 43 -7.52 -4.77 10.07
N SER A 44 -7.01 -5.46 11.10
CA SER A 44 -6.33 -4.79 12.20
C SER A 44 -4.98 -4.22 11.75
N ALA A 45 -4.42 -3.28 12.50
CA ALA A 45 -3.12 -2.70 12.21
C ALA A 45 -2.02 -3.76 11.99
N GLU A 46 -1.95 -4.78 12.84
CA GLU A 46 -1.00 -5.89 12.68
C GLU A 46 -1.18 -6.62 11.34
N LYS A 47 -2.44 -6.89 10.97
CA LYS A 47 -2.77 -7.56 9.70
C LYS A 47 -2.50 -6.66 8.48
N MET A 48 -2.63 -5.34 8.61
CA MET A 48 -2.22 -4.39 7.57
C MET A 48 -0.71 -4.40 7.34
N VAL A 49 0.09 -4.41 8.42
CA VAL A 49 1.56 -4.52 8.31
C VAL A 49 1.95 -5.85 7.65
N GLN A 50 1.37 -6.96 8.08
CA GLN A 50 1.59 -8.28 7.46
C GLN A 50 1.19 -8.29 5.98
N TYR A 51 0.08 -7.63 5.64
CA TYR A 51 -0.39 -7.51 4.26
C TYR A 51 0.61 -6.75 3.39
N PHE A 52 1.12 -5.62 3.88
CA PHE A 52 2.11 -4.81 3.17
C PHE A 52 3.34 -5.64 2.78
N TRP A 53 3.93 -6.37 3.74
CA TRP A 53 5.09 -7.22 3.49
C TRP A 53 4.77 -8.41 2.56
N SER A 54 3.58 -8.99 2.69
CA SER A 54 3.13 -10.08 1.79
C SER A 54 2.97 -9.60 0.34
N ALA A 55 2.52 -8.35 0.15
CA ALA A 55 2.41 -7.74 -1.17
C ALA A 55 3.79 -7.50 -1.84
N LEU A 56 4.88 -7.45 -1.07
CA LEU A 56 6.24 -7.35 -1.61
C LEU A 56 6.84 -8.72 -1.98
N ALA A 57 6.32 -9.80 -1.42
CA ALA A 57 6.90 -11.14 -1.54
C ALA A 57 6.17 -12.08 -2.52
N THR A 58 4.92 -11.79 -2.90
CA THR A 58 4.11 -12.71 -3.71
C THR A 58 4.17 -12.42 -5.21
N ASP A 59 4.27 -13.48 -6.04
CA ASP A 59 4.37 -13.37 -7.50
C ASP A 59 3.26 -12.53 -8.15
N ASN A 60 2.02 -12.66 -7.66
CA ASN A 60 0.89 -11.90 -8.18
C ASN A 60 1.05 -10.40 -7.91
N ALA A 61 1.51 -10.04 -6.71
CA ALA A 61 1.73 -8.65 -6.34
C ALA A 61 2.96 -8.08 -7.06
N ILE A 62 4.02 -8.87 -7.24
CA ILE A 62 5.21 -8.50 -8.05
C ILE A 62 4.79 -8.24 -9.51
N ARG A 63 3.94 -9.08 -10.10
CA ARG A 63 3.42 -8.85 -11.47
C ARG A 63 2.61 -7.56 -11.56
N PHE A 64 1.79 -7.24 -10.56
CA PHE A 64 1.04 -5.99 -10.52
C PHE A 64 1.96 -4.77 -10.36
N SER A 65 2.93 -4.85 -9.45
CA SER A 65 3.97 -3.83 -9.23
C SER A 65 4.78 -3.54 -10.50
N LYS A 66 5.13 -4.56 -11.29
CA LYS A 66 5.80 -4.36 -12.59
C LYS A 66 4.97 -3.55 -13.58
N LYS A 67 3.64 -3.76 -13.62
CA LYS A 67 2.74 -2.96 -14.47
C LYS A 67 2.73 -1.49 -14.02
N MET A 68 2.60 -1.26 -12.72
CA MET A 68 2.64 0.08 -12.13
C MET A 68 3.95 0.80 -12.43
N LYS A 69 5.09 0.09 -12.32
CA LYS A 69 6.42 0.63 -12.64
C LYS A 69 6.52 1.06 -14.10
N ASN A 70 5.98 0.28 -15.03
CA ASN A 70 6.00 0.61 -16.46
C ASN A 70 5.15 1.85 -16.78
N GLU A 71 4.13 2.14 -15.96
CA GLU A 71 3.32 3.36 -16.04
C GLU A 71 3.92 4.54 -15.23
N GLY A 72 5.11 4.37 -14.64
CA GLY A 72 5.76 5.41 -13.82
C GLY A 72 5.05 5.72 -12.50
N LEU A 73 4.25 4.79 -12.00
CA LEU A 73 3.43 4.97 -10.79
C LEU A 73 4.19 4.57 -9.52
N LYS A 74 3.81 5.19 -8.40
CA LYS A 74 4.30 4.86 -7.04
C LYS A 74 3.87 3.47 -6.61
N ARG A 75 4.71 2.76 -5.85
CA ARG A 75 4.51 1.37 -5.43
C ARG A 75 4.92 1.17 -3.97
N PHE A 76 4.58 0.03 -3.39
CA PHE A 76 4.98 -0.32 -2.02
C PHE A 76 6.50 -0.41 -1.87
N GLU A 77 7.21 -0.88 -2.89
CA GLU A 77 8.67 -0.94 -2.93
C GLU A 77 9.31 0.44 -2.75
N ASP A 78 8.65 1.50 -3.23
CA ASP A 78 9.20 2.85 -3.20
C ASP A 78 9.09 3.52 -1.83
N VAL A 79 8.36 2.89 -0.89
CA VAL A 79 8.09 3.39 0.46
C VAL A 79 8.44 2.36 1.55
N MET A 80 9.06 1.23 1.18
CA MET A 80 9.26 0.10 2.08
C MET A 80 10.17 0.44 3.28
N GLU A 81 11.18 1.28 3.07
CA GLU A 81 12.12 1.67 4.13
C GLU A 81 11.42 2.59 5.14
N GLU A 82 10.76 3.65 4.67
CA GLU A 82 9.96 4.55 5.52
C GLU A 82 8.82 3.80 6.24
N PHE A 83 8.17 2.86 5.55
CA PHE A 83 7.11 2.03 6.15
C PHE A 83 7.68 1.14 7.27
N ARG A 84 8.87 0.55 7.07
CA ARG A 84 9.53 -0.29 8.08
C ARG A 84 9.88 0.50 9.33
N ASP A 85 10.38 1.72 9.16
CA ASP A 85 10.79 2.55 10.29
C ASP A 85 9.59 3.07 11.07
N LYS A 86 8.49 3.41 10.38
CA LYS A 86 7.28 3.97 11.00
C LYS A 86 6.33 2.92 11.59
N PHE A 87 6.06 1.83 10.87
CA PHE A 87 5.05 0.82 11.22
C PHE A 87 5.69 -0.50 11.64
N ASN A 88 6.41 -0.46 12.76
CA ASN A 88 7.18 -1.57 13.31
C ASN A 88 6.53 -2.18 14.57
N ASP A 89 7.22 -3.15 15.19
CA ASP A 89 6.71 -3.84 16.38
C ASP A 89 6.61 -2.94 17.62
N GLU A 90 7.40 -1.87 17.72
CA GLU A 90 7.27 -0.89 18.79
C GLU A 90 5.99 -0.08 18.60
N TRP A 91 5.75 0.38 17.37
CA TRP A 91 4.49 1.04 17.01
C TRP A 91 3.29 0.13 17.25
N LEU A 92 3.34 -1.16 16.89
CA LEU A 92 2.22 -2.08 17.15
C LEU A 92 1.90 -2.26 18.64
N ARG A 93 2.90 -2.14 19.52
CA ARG A 93 2.76 -2.34 20.97
C ARG A 93 2.38 -1.08 21.75
N SER A 94 2.40 0.10 21.10
CA SER A 94 2.20 1.41 21.73
C SER A 94 0.74 1.82 21.88
#